data_AF-Q0RVB2-F1
#
_entry.id   AF-Q0RVB2-F1
#
_cell.length_a   1.000
_cell.length_b   1.000
_cell.length_c   1.000
_cell.angle_alpha   90.00
_cell.angle_beta   90.00
_cell.angle_gamma   90.00
#
_symmetry.space_group_name_H-M   'P 1'
#
loop_
_entity.id
_entity.type
_entity.pdbx_description
1 polymer ?
#
loop_
_entity_poly.entity_id
_entity_poly.type
_entity_poly.pdbx_seq_one_letter_code
_entity_poly.pdbx_strand_id
1 'polypeptide(L)'
;MQGRETPSADLAARVGLLAAINPALRDALLSLAHYGATDAHAAMLLVANQVRGVARVQTLTITGMFAYLDGRGAEAGIAFDAARDVAETAPETHTGLLDMLEIAIQDGIRPDAIARLVTIGVDIAEKLGVEFN
;
A
#
# COMPACT_ATOMS: atom_id res chain seq x y z
N MET A 1 15.58 -7.81 -18.35
CA MET A 1 14.71 -6.95 -17.53
C MET A 1 13.93 -6.06 -18.48
N GLN A 2 12.66 -6.35 -18.75
CA GLN A 2 11.78 -5.42 -19.46
C GLN A 2 11.61 -4.20 -18.57
N GLY A 3 11.76 -2.99 -19.14
CA GLY A 3 11.56 -1.76 -18.38
C GLY A 3 10.10 -1.70 -17.92
N ARG A 4 9.87 -1.69 -16.61
CA ARG A 4 8.51 -1.46 -16.09
C ARG A 4 8.05 -0.09 -16.57
N GLU A 5 6.95 -0.06 -17.32
CA GLU A 5 6.39 1.18 -17.83
C GLU A 5 5.90 2.02 -16.64
N THR A 6 6.26 3.31 -16.63
CA THR A 6 5.81 4.21 -15.57
C THR A 6 4.32 4.50 -15.78
N PRO A 7 3.44 4.29 -14.79
CA PRO A 7 2.02 4.59 -14.93
C PRO A 7 1.82 6.06 -15.24
N SER A 8 0.86 6.37 -16.10
CA SER A 8 0.49 7.75 -16.43
C SER A 8 0.04 8.51 -15.19
N ALA A 9 0.18 9.84 -15.22
CA ALA A 9 -0.26 10.70 -14.12
C ALA A 9 -1.76 10.55 -13.82
N ASP A 10 -2.59 10.35 -14.85
CA ASP A 10 -4.04 10.10 -14.68
C ASP A 10 -4.31 8.77 -13.96
N LEU A 11 -3.61 7.69 -14.33
CA LEU A 11 -3.74 6.41 -13.64
C LEU A 11 -3.28 6.52 -12.17
N ALA A 12 -2.11 7.14 -11.94
CA ALA A 12 -1.60 7.34 -10.60
C ALA A 12 -2.54 8.20 -9.74
N ALA A 13 -3.16 9.24 -10.31
CA ALA A 13 -4.14 10.07 -9.62
C ALA A 13 -5.40 9.27 -9.22
N ARG A 14 -5.91 8.41 -10.11
CA ARG A 14 -7.09 7.56 -9.81
C ARG A 14 -6.79 6.55 -8.72
N VAL A 15 -5.64 5.88 -8.78
CA VAL A 15 -5.22 4.92 -7.74
C VAL A 15 -5.02 5.65 -6.40
N GLY A 16 -4.35 6.80 -6.41
CA GLY A 16 -4.17 7.63 -5.21
C GLY A 16 -5.50 8.09 -4.60
N LEU A 17 -6.47 8.46 -5.43
CA LEU A 17 -7.82 8.83 -4.99
C LEU A 17 -8.55 7.65 -4.34
N LEU A 18 -8.48 6.45 -4.94
CA LEU A 18 -9.04 5.23 -4.35
C LEU A 18 -8.43 4.94 -2.97
N ALA A 19 -7.11 5.06 -2.84
CA ALA A 19 -6.42 4.87 -1.57
C ALA A 19 -6.84 5.89 -0.51
N ALA A 20 -7.13 7.13 -0.89
CA ALA A 20 -7.40 8.24 0.04
C ALA A 20 -8.86 8.33 0.52
N ILE A 21 -9.84 7.98 -0.32
CA ILE A 21 -11.23 8.37 -0.10
C ILE A 21 -11.97 7.49 0.91
N ASN A 22 -11.63 6.20 0.98
CA ASN A 22 -12.34 5.23 1.81
C ASN A 22 -11.41 4.07 2.20
N PRO A 23 -11.30 3.71 3.49
CA PRO A 23 -10.53 2.55 3.94
C PRO A 23 -10.87 1.24 3.20
N ALA A 24 -12.13 0.98 2.85
CA ALA A 24 -12.49 -0.21 2.08
C ALA A 24 -11.91 -0.19 0.65
N LEU A 25 -11.89 0.97 -0.02
CA LEU A 25 -11.29 1.08 -1.35
C LEU A 25 -9.76 0.99 -1.28
N ARG A 26 -9.16 1.54 -0.23
CA ARG A 26 -7.74 1.33 0.09
C ARG A 26 -7.43 -0.14 0.31
N ASP A 27 -8.25 -0.83 1.10
CA ASP A 27 -8.01 -2.22 1.47
C ASP A 27 -8.17 -3.15 0.27
N ALA A 28 -9.04 -2.81 -0.69
CA ALA A 28 -9.10 -3.50 -1.98
C ALA A 28 -7.75 -3.46 -2.73
N LEU A 29 -6.95 -2.39 -2.61
CA LEU A 29 -5.63 -2.31 -3.24
C LEU A 29 -4.61 -3.29 -2.61
N LEU A 30 -4.84 -3.79 -1.40
CA LEU A 30 -3.98 -4.79 -0.77
C LEU A 30 -4.01 -6.12 -1.53
N SER A 31 -5.09 -6.37 -2.29
CA SER A 31 -5.23 -7.53 -3.17
C SER A 31 -4.15 -7.61 -4.25
N LEU A 32 -3.47 -6.52 -4.59
CA LEU A 32 -2.40 -6.53 -5.60
C LEU A 32 -1.29 -7.54 -5.27
N ALA A 33 -1.02 -7.78 -3.97
CA ALA A 33 -0.06 -8.78 -3.53
C ALA A 33 -0.46 -10.23 -3.89
N HIS A 34 -1.73 -10.48 -4.25
CA HIS A 34 -2.18 -11.75 -4.82
C HIS A 34 -1.37 -12.15 -6.06
N TYR A 35 -0.98 -11.16 -6.87
CA TYR A 35 -0.17 -11.36 -8.08
C TYR A 35 1.35 -11.30 -7.80
N GLY A 36 1.76 -11.18 -6.54
CA GLY A 36 3.16 -11.11 -6.11
C GLY A 36 3.51 -9.81 -5.39
N ALA A 37 4.03 -9.93 -4.17
CA ALA A 37 4.39 -8.78 -3.32
C ALA A 37 5.48 -7.89 -3.94
N THR A 38 6.50 -8.47 -4.58
CA THR A 38 7.58 -7.72 -5.24
C THR A 38 7.06 -6.82 -6.36
N ASP A 39 6.17 -7.34 -7.21
CA ASP A 39 5.59 -6.60 -8.33
C ASP A 39 4.60 -5.54 -7.85
N ALA A 40 3.75 -5.89 -6.86
CA ALA A 40 2.83 -4.96 -6.23
C ALA A 40 3.57 -3.79 -5.56
N HIS A 41 4.66 -4.07 -4.84
CA HIS A 41 5.54 -3.05 -4.27
C HIS A 41 6.08 -2.10 -5.34
N ALA A 42 6.67 -2.67 -6.42
CA ALA A 42 7.25 -1.86 -7.48
C ALA A 42 6.21 -0.97 -8.18
N ALA A 43 5.01 -1.48 -8.44
CA ALA A 43 3.93 -0.73 -9.06
C ALA A 43 3.43 0.41 -8.14
N MET A 44 3.16 0.12 -6.88
CA MET A 44 2.66 1.13 -5.93
C MET A 44 3.70 2.19 -5.58
N LEU A 45 4.99 1.85 -5.58
CA LEU A 45 6.07 2.83 -5.44
C LEU A 45 6.04 3.88 -6.55
N LEU A 46 5.77 3.48 -7.80
CA LEU A 46 5.62 4.41 -8.93
C LEU A 46 4.40 5.32 -8.79
N VAL A 47 3.30 4.82 -8.22
CA VAL A 47 2.13 5.63 -7.90
C VAL A 47 2.43 6.61 -6.76
N ALA A 48 3.06 6.13 -5.68
CA ALA A 48 3.39 6.93 -4.50
C ALA A 48 4.21 8.17 -4.89
N ASN A 49 5.15 8.02 -5.83
CA ASN A 49 5.98 9.10 -6.34
C ASN A 49 5.24 10.20 -7.12
N GLN A 50 3.99 9.96 -7.54
CA GLN A 50 3.20 10.91 -8.31
C GLN A 50 2.08 11.59 -7.50
N VAL A 51 1.72 11.04 -6.33
CA VAL A 51 0.63 11.54 -5.48
C VAL A 51 1.14 12.32 -4.27
N ARG A 52 0.24 13.08 -3.62
CA ARG A 52 0.55 13.96 -2.47
C ARG A 52 -0.52 13.86 -1.38
N GLY A 53 -0.26 14.44 -0.21
CA GLY A 53 -1.20 14.52 0.91
C GLY A 53 -1.68 13.14 1.37
N VAL A 54 -2.97 13.04 1.74
CA VAL A 54 -3.62 11.80 2.20
C VAL A 54 -3.36 10.63 1.25
N ALA A 55 -3.46 10.84 -0.06
CA ALA A 55 -3.21 9.80 -1.06
C ALA A 55 -1.79 9.25 -0.97
N ARG A 56 -0.79 10.11 -0.75
CA ARG A 56 0.61 9.69 -0.60
C ARG A 56 0.81 8.88 0.68
N VAL A 57 0.20 9.27 1.80
CA VAL A 57 0.26 8.49 3.05
C VAL A 57 -0.27 7.09 2.82
N GLN A 58 -1.49 6.95 2.29
CA GLN A 58 -2.10 5.63 2.08
C GLN A 58 -1.31 4.79 1.07
N THR A 59 -0.85 5.39 -0.03
CA THR A 59 -0.08 4.69 -1.06
C THR A 59 1.28 4.22 -0.53
N LEU A 60 2.00 5.03 0.27
CA LEU A 60 3.26 4.63 0.90
C LEU A 60 3.04 3.53 1.94
N THR A 61 1.97 3.61 2.73
CA THR A 61 1.60 2.54 3.68
C THR A 61 1.38 1.20 2.96
N ILE A 62 0.65 1.19 1.85
CA ILE A 62 0.45 -0.03 1.04
C ILE A 62 1.78 -0.50 0.42
N THR A 63 2.58 0.43 -0.09
CA THR A 63 3.91 0.14 -0.69
C THR A 63 4.83 -0.53 0.34
N GLY A 64 4.86 -0.02 1.57
CA GLY A 64 5.63 -0.57 2.67
C GLY A 64 5.11 -1.93 3.12
N MET A 65 3.80 -2.14 3.16
CA MET A 65 3.21 -3.47 3.43
C MET A 65 3.69 -4.50 2.41
N PHE A 66 3.72 -4.16 1.11
CA PHE A 66 4.20 -5.07 0.08
C PHE A 66 5.70 -5.37 0.21
N ALA A 67 6.53 -4.37 0.53
CA ALA A 67 7.92 -4.62 0.88
C ALA A 67 8.05 -5.56 2.09
N TYR A 68 7.18 -5.38 3.09
CA TYR A 68 7.21 -6.20 4.29
C TYR A 68 6.85 -7.65 4.02
N LEU A 69 5.80 -7.90 3.22
CA LEU A 69 5.42 -9.22 2.75
C LEU A 69 6.54 -9.91 1.94
N ASP A 70 7.32 -9.14 1.19
CA ASP A 70 8.46 -9.60 0.41
C ASP A 70 9.75 -9.79 1.25
N GLY A 71 9.67 -9.61 2.57
CA GLY A 71 10.82 -9.73 3.48
C GLY A 71 11.81 -8.56 3.42
N ARG A 72 11.47 -7.48 2.74
CA ARG A 72 12.29 -6.27 2.56
C ARG A 72 12.01 -5.26 3.68
N GLY A 73 12.24 -5.67 4.93
CA GLY A 73 11.88 -4.90 6.13
C GLY A 73 12.47 -3.49 6.19
N ALA A 74 13.72 -3.30 5.73
CA ALA A 74 14.34 -1.97 5.70
C ALA A 74 13.57 -0.99 4.78
N GLU A 75 13.10 -1.47 3.63
CA GLU A 75 12.35 -0.65 2.69
C GLU A 75 10.91 -0.41 3.16
N ALA A 76 10.32 -1.40 3.84
CA ALA A 76 9.04 -1.23 4.52
C ALA A 76 9.14 -0.10 5.56
N GLY A 77 10.16 -0.12 6.42
CA GLY A 77 10.43 0.93 7.39
C GLY A 77 10.58 2.30 6.75
N ILE A 78 11.41 2.43 5.71
CA ILE A 78 11.59 3.70 4.98
C ILE A 78 10.26 4.20 4.40
N ALA A 79 9.42 3.31 3.85
CA ALA A 79 8.12 3.70 3.31
C ALA A 79 7.15 4.16 4.40
N PHE A 80 7.16 3.51 5.57
CA PHE A 80 6.35 3.89 6.72
C PHE A 80 6.78 5.23 7.33
N ASP A 81 8.08 5.44 7.52
CA ASP A 81 8.63 6.73 7.98
C ASP A 81 8.23 7.86 7.02
N ALA A 82 8.39 7.65 5.72
CA ALA A 82 7.97 8.63 4.72
C ALA A 82 6.45 8.86 4.69
N ALA A 83 5.64 7.84 5.01
CA ALA A 83 4.20 8.01 5.15
C ALA A 83 3.85 8.84 6.40
N ARG A 84 4.57 8.62 7.50
CA ARG A 84 4.43 9.34 8.77
C ARG A 84 4.76 10.82 8.61
N ASP A 85 5.91 11.14 7.99
CA ASP A 85 6.34 12.51 7.71
C ASP A 85 5.27 13.29 6.92
N VAL A 86 4.66 12.64 5.92
CA VAL A 86 3.58 13.26 5.13
C VAL A 86 2.33 13.44 5.99
N ALA A 87 1.97 12.46 6.83
CA ALA A 87 0.79 12.51 7.68
C ALA A 87 0.84 13.66 8.71
N GLU A 88 2.02 14.00 9.23
CA GLU A 88 2.20 15.16 10.14
C GLU A 88 1.72 16.48 9.51
N THR A 89 1.86 16.61 8.19
CA THR A 89 1.41 17.79 7.43
C THR A 89 -0.02 17.68 6.89
N ALA A 90 -0.70 16.56 7.16
CA ALA A 90 -2.04 16.24 6.67
C ALA A 90 -2.93 15.67 7.82
N PRO A 91 -3.35 16.52 8.77
CA PRO A 91 -3.94 16.07 10.05
C PRO A 91 -5.27 15.31 9.94
N GLU A 92 -5.98 15.43 8.83
CA GLU A 92 -7.23 14.68 8.54
C GLU A 92 -6.94 13.23 8.07
N THR A 93 -5.67 12.84 7.97
CA THR A 93 -5.27 11.54 7.43
C THR A 93 -5.52 10.42 8.44
N HIS A 94 -6.23 9.38 8.00
CA HIS A 94 -6.44 8.18 8.79
C HIS A 94 -5.17 7.30 8.77
N THR A 95 -4.50 7.12 9.91
CA THR A 95 -3.23 6.38 10.00
C THR A 95 -3.34 4.96 10.53
N GLY A 96 -4.54 4.46 10.88
CA GLY A 96 -4.67 3.19 11.61
C GLY A 96 -4.01 1.96 10.96
N LEU A 97 -3.98 1.87 9.62
CA LEU A 97 -3.25 0.80 8.92
C LEU A 97 -1.73 0.98 9.06
N LEU A 98 -1.24 2.22 8.94
CA LEU A 98 0.18 2.55 9.14
C LEU A 98 0.62 2.25 10.56
N ASP A 99 -0.16 2.71 11.56
CA ASP A 99 0.10 2.47 12.98
C ASP A 99 0.22 0.96 13.28
N MET A 100 -0.71 0.16 12.73
CA MET A 100 -0.69 -1.29 12.89
C MET A 100 0.54 -1.94 12.25
N LEU A 101 0.96 -1.49 11.07
CA LEU A 101 2.13 -2.03 10.36
C LEU A 101 3.46 -1.63 11.01
N GLU A 102 3.54 -0.42 11.56
CA GLU A 102 4.69 0.03 12.35
C GLU A 102 4.83 -0.78 13.64
N ILE A 103 3.73 -1.06 14.35
CA ILE A 103 3.76 -1.97 15.50
C ILE A 103 4.24 -3.36 15.06
N ALA A 104 3.71 -3.88 13.94
CA ALA A 104 4.09 -5.19 13.45
C ALA A 104 5.59 -5.30 13.12
N ILE A 105 6.19 -4.25 12.51
CA ILE A 105 7.62 -4.26 12.17
C ILE A 105 8.49 -4.08 13.42
N GLN A 106 8.07 -3.24 14.38
CA GLN A 106 8.78 -3.01 15.64
C GLN A 106 8.79 -4.26 16.53
N ASP A 107 7.68 -4.98 16.58
CA ASP A 107 7.52 -6.21 17.38
C ASP A 107 8.08 -7.46 16.68
N GLY A 108 8.61 -7.32 15.46
CA GLY A 108 9.18 -8.45 14.71
C GLY A 108 8.14 -9.49 14.30
N ILE A 109 6.90 -9.07 14.06
CA ILE A 109 5.82 -9.95 13.61
C ILE A 109 6.18 -10.55 12.26
N ARG A 110 6.13 -11.88 12.12
CA ARG A 110 6.54 -12.51 10.88
C ARG A 110 5.63 -12.11 9.70
N PRO A 111 6.17 -11.91 8.47
CA PRO A 111 5.39 -11.46 7.31
C PRO A 111 4.15 -12.32 6.98
N ASP A 112 4.21 -13.62 7.24
CA ASP A 112 3.08 -14.56 7.06
C ASP A 112 1.87 -14.23 7.93
N ALA A 113 2.07 -13.59 9.10
CA ALA A 113 0.96 -13.12 9.92
C ALA A 113 0.22 -11.92 9.30
N ILE A 114 0.94 -11.10 8.52
CA ILE A 114 0.41 -9.93 7.79
C ILE A 114 -0.23 -10.35 6.45
N ALA A 115 0.15 -11.50 5.90
CA ALA A 115 -0.40 -12.01 4.63
C ALA A 115 -1.93 -12.15 4.64
N ARG A 116 -2.57 -12.30 5.81
CA ARG A 116 -4.04 -12.30 5.94
C ARG A 116 -4.70 -10.99 5.45
N LEU A 117 -3.99 -9.86 5.50
CA LEU A 117 -4.47 -8.60 4.94
C LEU A 117 -4.67 -8.68 3.42
N VAL A 118 -3.87 -9.50 2.73
CA VAL A 118 -4.04 -9.74 1.29
C VAL A 118 -5.36 -10.45 1.03
N THR A 119 -5.70 -11.48 1.82
CA THR A 119 -6.98 -12.18 1.73
C THR A 119 -8.16 -11.23 1.98
N ILE A 120 -8.07 -10.38 3.00
CA ILE A 120 -9.09 -9.35 3.25
C ILE A 120 -9.22 -8.41 2.06
N GLY A 121 -8.09 -8.00 1.47
CA GLY A 121 -8.10 -7.14 0.28
C GLY A 121 -8.75 -7.80 -0.92
N VAL A 122 -8.50 -9.09 -1.16
CA VAL A 122 -9.16 -9.88 -2.22
C VAL A 122 -10.68 -9.92 -1.98
N ASP A 123 -11.12 -10.29 -0.77
CA ASP A 123 -12.55 -10.34 -0.44
C ASP A 123 -13.26 -8.99 -0.66
N ILE A 124 -12.58 -7.88 -0.39
CA ILE A 124 -13.15 -6.54 -0.62
C ILE A 124 -13.15 -6.20 -2.11
N ALA A 125 -12.07 -6.52 -2.83
CA ALA A 125 -11.97 -6.29 -4.27
C ALA A 125 -13.03 -7.08 -5.06
N GLU A 126 -13.29 -8.34 -4.69
CA GLU A 126 -14.36 -9.15 -5.28
C GLU A 126 -15.75 -8.53 -5.05
N LYS A 127 -16.01 -8.02 -3.84
CA LYS A 127 -17.27 -7.29 -3.54
C LYS A 127 -17.43 -6.01 -4.35
N LEU A 128 -16.33 -5.44 -4.85
CA LEU A 128 -16.30 -4.28 -5.74
C LEU A 128 -16.34 -4.69 -7.22
N GLY A 129 -16.44 -5.98 -7.54
CA GLY A 129 -16.53 -6.52 -8.90
C GLY A 129 -15.20 -6.78 -9.59
N VAL A 130 -14.08 -6.86 -8.85
CA VAL A 130 -12.79 -7.30 -9.38
C VAL A 130 -12.78 -8.83 -9.46
N GLU A 131 -12.43 -9.36 -10.62
CA GLU A 131 -12.26 -10.80 -10.82
C GLU A 131 -10.78 -11.17 -10.71
N PHE A 132 -10.48 -12.19 -9.90
CA PHE A 132 -9.14 -12.79 -9.78
C PHE A 132 -9.16 -14.12 -10.53
N ASN A 133 -8.14 -14.36 -11.36
CA ASN A 133 -8.04 -15.50 -12.27
C ASN A 133 -6.80 -16.36 -12.01
#